data_AF-A0A8J4FY12-F1
#
_entry.id   AF-A0A8J4FY12-F1
#
_cell.length_a   1.000
_cell.length_b   1.000
_cell.length_c   1.000
_cell.angle_alpha   90.00
_cell.angle_beta   90.00
_cell.angle_gamma   90.00
#
_symmetry.space_group_name_H-M   'P 1'
#
loop_
_entity.id
_entity.type
_entity.pdbx_description
1 polymer ?
#
loop_
_entity_poly.entity_id
_entity_poly.type
_entity_poly.pdbx_seq_one_letter_code
_entity_poly.pdbx_strand_id
1 'polypeptide(L)'
;MTTTGYADFLPKSPLEQGLVSVMMLNGLVIFGTVVALTGSALKRSQAQAQRVHDQRKRLTLFRKWLQKWNVPERDCRDVVTFFSELSARRDEGRQESDIVFELPAFLRQQVAKFVVQDLLSQCAPLARLKPEVHELLASYCVPIELPTGHDLFRLGDDIEGSGGGLWLLEKGSVTALRNQEPSEMPAKDNDSDVPCLLGEGALLADVISACSSRMWTIRTERPCRIWQLREPSLRAALKIYPDITDHVMGFIRDRIMAWLSGQDDREEYGWCELVQLLKRSFIMGPLRERLKDCYLALQLATIEEGTLSQLLAAWLEMSATQKMALKDQPDDQRASSARAATANHENLATPTATPDVSIAGGRAGRGDAAVTSIRPSPLA
;
A
#
# COMPACT_ATOMS: atom_id res chain seq x y z
N MET A 1 23.81 23.41 -51.07
CA MET A 1 25.25 23.11 -51.18
C MET A 1 25.51 21.66 -50.77
N THR A 2 25.39 20.72 -51.70
CA THR A 2 25.55 19.26 -51.47
C THR A 2 26.94 18.76 -51.87
N THR A 3 27.94 19.65 -51.87
CA THR A 3 29.32 19.39 -52.35
C THR A 3 29.43 18.77 -53.75
N THR A 4 28.38 18.80 -54.56
CA THR A 4 28.32 18.16 -55.88
C THR A 4 29.17 18.84 -56.97
N GLY A 5 29.81 19.97 -56.66
CA GLY A 5 30.65 20.72 -57.59
C GLY A 5 29.83 21.43 -58.68
N TYR A 6 30.17 22.68 -58.99
CA TYR A 6 29.63 23.35 -60.17
C TYR A 6 30.49 22.95 -61.38
N ALA A 7 30.19 21.80 -61.98
CA ALA A 7 30.99 21.29 -63.11
C ALA A 7 30.97 22.25 -64.33
N ASP A 8 29.92 23.07 -64.47
CA ASP A 8 29.71 23.90 -65.66
C ASP A 8 29.99 25.41 -65.42
N PHE A 9 30.21 25.85 -64.18
CA PHE A 9 30.44 27.27 -63.85
C PHE A 9 31.79 27.44 -63.16
N LEU A 10 32.84 27.67 -63.94
CA LEU A 10 34.16 28.03 -63.42
C LEU A 10 34.25 29.55 -63.20
N PRO A 11 34.70 30.01 -62.02
CA PRO A 11 34.94 31.43 -61.78
C PRO A 11 36.05 31.93 -62.72
N LYS A 12 35.81 33.04 -63.41
CA LYS A 12 36.78 33.65 -64.34
C LYS A 12 37.58 34.77 -63.68
N SER A 13 37.02 35.38 -62.63
CA SER A 13 37.66 36.47 -61.89
C SER A 13 38.25 35.99 -60.55
N PRO A 14 39.40 36.53 -60.10
CA PRO A 14 39.97 36.20 -58.78
C PRO A 14 39.02 36.52 -57.61
N LEU A 15 38.15 37.53 -57.77
CA LEU A 15 37.10 37.84 -56.79
C LEU A 15 36.01 36.77 -56.75
N GLU A 16 35.59 36.26 -57.91
CA GLU A 16 34.64 35.14 -58.00
C GLU A 16 35.24 33.88 -57.36
N GLN A 17 36.53 33.62 -57.57
CA GLN A 17 37.24 32.49 -56.97
C GLN A 17 37.28 32.56 -55.43
N GLY A 18 37.49 33.76 -54.87
CA GLY A 18 37.43 33.99 -53.43
C GLY A 18 36.04 33.74 -52.85
N LEU A 19 35.00 34.28 -53.50
CA LEU A 19 33.60 34.08 -53.09
C LEU A 19 33.20 32.60 -53.11
N VAL A 20 33.54 31.87 -54.18
CA VAL A 20 33.26 30.44 -54.32
C VAL A 20 33.97 29.64 -53.22
N SER A 21 35.22 29.99 -52.88
CA SER A 21 35.97 29.32 -51.80
C SER A 21 35.31 29.52 -50.43
N VAL A 22 34.86 30.74 -50.11
CA VAL A 22 34.13 31.04 -48.87
C VAL A 22 32.77 30.32 -48.83
N MET A 23 32.05 30.31 -49.95
CA MET A 23 30.78 29.59 -50.05
C MET A 23 30.97 28.09 -49.86
N MET A 24 32.00 27.48 -50.47
CA MET A 24 32.33 26.06 -50.29
C MET A 24 32.68 25.73 -48.82
N LEU A 25 33.48 26.58 -48.16
CA LEU A 25 33.78 26.41 -46.73
C LEU A 25 32.52 26.49 -45.86
N ASN A 26 31.64 27.45 -46.13
CA ASN A 26 30.37 27.58 -45.42
C ASN A 26 29.47 26.36 -45.68
N GLY A 27 29.40 25.89 -46.92
CA GLY A 27 28.70 24.66 -47.29
C GLY A 27 29.19 23.43 -46.51
N LEU A 28 30.51 23.30 -46.33
CA LEU A 28 31.10 22.22 -45.53
C LEU A 28 30.69 22.30 -44.05
N VAL A 29 30.71 23.50 -43.45
CA VAL A 29 30.30 23.73 -42.06
C VAL A 29 28.81 23.44 -41.85
N ILE A 30 27.95 23.92 -42.75
CA ILE A 30 26.51 23.66 -42.70
C ILE A 30 26.24 22.16 -42.84
N PHE A 31 26.86 21.49 -43.81
CA PHE A 31 26.68 20.06 -44.03
C PHE A 31 27.15 19.25 -42.81
N GLY A 32 28.32 19.57 -42.25
CA GLY A 32 28.82 18.94 -41.02
C GLY A 32 27.86 19.12 -39.85
N THR A 33 27.26 20.30 -39.70
CA THR A 33 26.26 20.59 -38.66
C THR A 33 24.99 19.77 -38.85
N VAL A 34 24.48 19.66 -40.08
CA VAL A 34 23.30 18.83 -40.39
C VAL A 34 23.58 17.37 -40.07
N VAL A 35 24.72 16.82 -40.49
CA VAL A 35 25.10 15.44 -40.18
C VAL A 35 25.22 15.21 -38.66
N ALA A 36 25.81 16.15 -37.92
CA ALA A 36 25.91 16.07 -36.47
C ALA A 36 24.53 16.09 -35.80
N LEU A 37 23.63 16.97 -36.25
CA LEU A 37 22.25 17.04 -35.75
C LEU A 37 21.47 15.76 -36.05
N THR A 38 21.50 15.28 -37.29
CA THR A 38 20.84 14.02 -37.67
C THR A 38 21.41 12.84 -36.89
N GLY A 39 22.73 12.78 -36.71
CA GLY A 39 23.38 11.76 -35.87
C GLY A 39 22.95 11.83 -34.41
N SER A 40 22.81 13.04 -33.85
CA SER A 40 22.34 13.23 -32.48
C SER A 40 20.85 12.85 -32.31
N ALA A 41 20.01 13.18 -33.29
CA ALA A 41 18.59 12.83 -33.30
C ALA A 41 18.40 11.31 -33.44
N LEU A 42 19.18 10.67 -34.31
CA LEU A 42 19.17 9.22 -34.48
C LEU A 42 19.67 8.50 -33.22
N LYS A 43 20.71 9.01 -32.56
CA LYS A 43 21.16 8.46 -31.27
C LYS A 43 20.08 8.56 -30.19
N ARG A 44 19.32 9.66 -30.14
CA ARG A 44 18.21 9.80 -29.18
C ARG A 44 17.07 8.83 -29.50
N SER A 45 16.73 8.64 -30.78
CA SER A 45 15.68 7.68 -31.16
C SER A 45 16.10 6.23 -30.89
N GLN A 46 17.38 5.90 -31.13
CA GLN A 46 17.94 4.58 -30.84
C GLN A 46 18.20 4.36 -29.36
N ALA A 47 18.35 5.39 -28.53
CA ALA A 47 18.59 5.23 -27.10
C ALA A 47 17.47 4.43 -26.42
N GLN A 48 16.21 4.59 -26.83
CA GLN A 48 15.10 3.81 -26.29
C GLN A 48 15.18 2.34 -26.71
N ALA A 49 15.42 2.06 -27.99
CA ALA A 49 15.61 0.68 -28.47
C ALA A 49 16.83 0.01 -27.80
N GLN A 50 17.92 0.75 -27.62
CA GLN A 50 19.13 0.27 -26.96
C GLN A 50 18.88 -0.03 -25.48
N ARG A 51 18.11 0.79 -24.77
CA ARG A 51 17.68 0.51 -23.38
C ARG A 51 16.90 -0.78 -23.28
N VAL A 52 15.91 -0.99 -24.15
CA VAL A 52 15.12 -2.24 -24.19
C VAL A 52 16.04 -3.45 -24.47
N HIS A 53 17.00 -3.30 -25.39
CA HIS A 53 17.98 -4.36 -25.66
C HIS A 53 18.89 -4.65 -24.47
N ASP A 54 19.39 -3.62 -23.79
CA ASP A 54 20.27 -3.77 -22.62
C ASP A 54 19.51 -4.36 -21.43
N GLN A 55 18.24 -4.00 -21.24
CA GLN A 55 17.36 -4.63 -20.26
C GLN A 55 17.14 -6.12 -20.55
N ARG A 56 16.81 -6.49 -21.80
CA ARG A 56 16.69 -7.90 -22.19
C ARG A 56 17.97 -8.68 -21.95
N LYS A 57 19.13 -8.08 -22.21
CA LYS A 57 20.44 -8.69 -21.89
C LYS A 57 20.60 -8.89 -20.39
N ARG A 58 20.28 -7.88 -19.56
CA ARG A 58 20.33 -7.99 -18.09
C ARG A 58 19.41 -9.10 -17.56
N LEU A 59 18.16 -9.17 -18.02
CA LEU A 59 17.22 -10.22 -17.66
C LEU A 59 17.74 -11.61 -18.07
N THR A 60 18.36 -11.72 -19.25
CA THR A 60 18.97 -12.97 -19.71
C THR A 60 20.15 -13.40 -18.83
N LEU A 61 21.03 -12.46 -18.47
CA LEU A 61 22.15 -12.72 -17.55
C LEU A 61 21.66 -13.12 -16.17
N PHE A 62 20.63 -12.44 -15.65
CA PHE A 62 20.03 -12.74 -14.37
C PHE A 62 19.36 -14.12 -14.35
N ARG A 63 18.64 -14.49 -15.41
CA ARG A 63 18.10 -15.86 -15.57
C ARG A 63 19.20 -16.91 -15.60
N LYS A 64 20.30 -16.66 -16.33
CA LYS A 64 21.46 -17.57 -16.34
C LYS A 64 22.09 -17.69 -14.95
N TRP A 65 22.15 -16.59 -14.19
CA TRP A 65 22.63 -16.60 -12.81
C TRP A 65 21.72 -17.45 -11.91
N LEU A 66 20.40 -17.28 -11.97
CA LEU A 66 19.45 -18.11 -11.21
C LEU A 66 19.56 -19.60 -11.56
N GLN A 67 19.70 -19.91 -12.85
CA GLN A 67 19.91 -21.29 -13.32
C GLN A 67 21.23 -21.89 -12.79
N LYS A 68 22.31 -21.09 -12.73
CA LYS A 68 23.60 -21.53 -12.16
C LYS A 68 23.47 -21.96 -10.70
N TRP A 69 22.55 -21.37 -9.95
CA TRP A 69 22.28 -21.70 -8.55
C TRP A 69 21.16 -22.73 -8.35
N ASN A 70 20.67 -23.38 -9.43
CA ASN A 70 19.59 -24.37 -9.38
C ASN A 70 18.31 -23.87 -8.68
N VAL A 71 17.99 -22.58 -8.83
CA VAL A 71 16.70 -22.05 -8.35
C VAL A 71 15.56 -22.73 -9.12
N PRO A 72 14.49 -23.19 -8.45
CA PRO A 72 13.34 -23.80 -9.11
C PRO A 72 12.78 -22.91 -10.23
N GLU A 73 12.36 -23.52 -11.33
CA GLU A 73 11.92 -22.77 -12.52
C GLU A 73 10.69 -21.88 -12.25
N ARG A 74 9.86 -22.28 -11.27
CA ARG A 74 8.74 -21.47 -10.76
C ARG A 74 9.24 -20.15 -10.17
N ASP A 75 10.13 -20.21 -9.19
CA ASP A 75 10.66 -19.01 -8.53
C ASP A 75 11.46 -18.15 -9.52
N CYS A 76 12.18 -18.79 -10.45
CA CYS A 76 12.87 -18.06 -11.51
C CYS A 76 11.90 -17.26 -12.40
N ARG A 77 10.74 -17.83 -12.74
CA ARG A 77 9.71 -17.15 -13.53
C ARG A 77 9.10 -16.00 -12.77
N ASP A 78 8.82 -16.18 -11.49
CA ASP A 78 8.23 -15.14 -10.63
C ASP A 78 9.19 -13.95 -10.49
N VAL A 79 10.47 -14.21 -10.22
CA VAL A 79 11.47 -13.14 -10.10
C VAL A 79 11.72 -12.43 -11.45
N VAL A 80 11.76 -13.17 -12.57
CA VAL A 80 11.88 -12.55 -13.90
C VAL A 80 10.66 -11.70 -14.25
N THR A 81 9.46 -12.16 -13.89
CA THR A 81 8.20 -11.42 -14.11
C THR A 81 8.22 -10.14 -13.30
N PHE A 82 8.56 -10.22 -12.01
CA PHE A 82 8.78 -9.07 -11.11
C PHE A 82 9.73 -8.04 -11.72
N PHE A 83 10.93 -8.45 -12.17
CA PHE A 83 11.88 -7.51 -12.76
C PHE A 83 11.42 -6.95 -14.10
N SER A 84 10.66 -7.71 -14.89
CA SER A 84 10.12 -7.24 -16.16
C SER A 84 9.04 -6.18 -15.95
N GLU A 85 8.16 -6.34 -14.96
CA GLU A 85 7.14 -5.35 -14.59
C GLU A 85 7.77 -4.09 -14.00
N LEU A 86 8.76 -4.25 -13.12
CA LEU A 86 9.53 -3.14 -12.57
C LEU A 86 10.27 -2.37 -13.67
N SER A 87 10.85 -3.08 -14.65
CA SER A 87 11.57 -2.47 -15.77
C SER A 87 10.63 -1.79 -16.76
N ALA A 88 9.47 -2.38 -17.05
CA ALA A 88 8.46 -1.78 -17.93
C ALA A 88 7.96 -0.43 -17.37
N ARG A 89 7.76 -0.35 -16.05
CA ARG A 89 7.45 0.93 -15.36
C ARG A 89 8.59 1.94 -15.44
N ARG A 90 9.83 1.47 -15.44
CA ARG A 90 11.02 2.33 -15.54
C ARG A 90 11.22 2.91 -16.95
N ASP A 91 10.60 2.31 -17.96
CA ASP A 91 10.64 2.79 -19.34
C ASP A 91 9.64 3.94 -19.60
N GLU A 92 8.61 4.11 -18.76
CA GLU A 92 7.67 5.23 -18.83
C GLU A 92 8.26 6.56 -18.29
N GLY A 93 9.44 6.52 -17.67
CA GLY A 93 10.12 7.67 -17.12
C GLY A 93 11.06 7.30 -15.97
N ARG A 94 11.88 8.25 -15.53
CA ARG A 94 12.69 8.09 -14.31
C ARG A 94 11.72 8.02 -13.13
N GLN A 95 11.65 6.89 -12.44
CA GLN A 95 10.74 6.72 -11.29
C GLN A 95 11.07 7.75 -10.21
N GLU A 96 10.06 8.26 -9.52
CA GLU A 96 10.25 9.22 -8.42
C GLU A 96 11.13 8.65 -7.32
N SER A 97 10.99 7.35 -7.04
CA SER A 97 11.86 6.60 -6.13
C SER A 97 13.33 6.69 -6.55
N ASP A 98 13.66 6.46 -7.82
CA ASP A 98 15.02 6.58 -8.36
C ASP A 98 15.59 8.00 -8.14
N ILE A 99 14.79 9.05 -8.38
CA ILE A 99 15.19 10.45 -8.16
C ILE A 99 15.48 10.70 -6.68
N VAL A 100 14.61 10.21 -5.79
CA VAL A 100 14.75 10.37 -4.33
C VAL A 100 15.98 9.62 -3.80
N PHE A 101 16.35 8.49 -4.40
CA PHE A 101 17.56 7.74 -4.04
C PHE A 101 18.86 8.38 -4.55
N GLU A 102 18.81 9.19 -5.60
CA GLU A 102 19.96 9.98 -6.07
C GLU A 102 20.24 11.20 -5.19
N LEU A 103 19.24 11.68 -4.43
CA LEU A 103 19.42 12.78 -3.50
C LEU A 103 20.34 12.38 -2.32
N PRO A 104 21.20 13.31 -1.86
CA PRO A 104 21.86 13.20 -0.56
C PRO A 104 20.88 12.88 0.57
N ALA A 105 21.34 12.15 1.58
CA ALA A 105 20.49 11.65 2.66
C ALA A 105 19.64 12.74 3.33
N PHE A 106 20.21 13.93 3.59
CA PHE A 106 19.47 15.03 4.22
C PHE A 106 18.30 15.56 3.36
N LEU A 107 18.50 15.68 2.04
CA LEU A 107 17.44 16.12 1.11
C LEU A 107 16.37 15.06 0.97
N ARG A 108 16.76 13.78 0.97
CA ARG A 108 15.82 12.66 0.94
C ARG A 108 14.86 12.71 2.12
N GLN A 109 15.39 12.93 3.33
CA GLN A 109 14.59 13.05 4.55
C GLN A 109 13.65 14.26 4.49
N GLN A 110 14.12 15.39 3.93
CA GLN A 110 13.29 16.59 3.78
C GLN A 110 12.14 16.41 2.78
N VAL A 111 12.40 15.72 1.65
CA VAL A 111 11.37 15.37 0.66
C VAL A 111 10.39 14.35 1.23
N ALA A 112 10.89 13.30 1.88
CA ALA A 112 10.05 12.29 2.52
C ALA A 112 9.16 12.93 3.60
N LYS A 113 9.71 13.84 4.41
CA LYS A 113 8.95 14.62 5.39
C LYS A 113 7.76 15.33 4.73
N PHE A 114 7.99 16.06 3.64
CA PHE A 114 6.93 16.83 2.98
C PHE A 114 5.80 15.95 2.42
N VAL A 115 6.13 14.80 1.84
CA VAL A 115 5.13 13.91 1.23
C VAL A 115 4.41 13.05 2.28
N VAL A 116 5.15 12.50 3.23
CA VAL A 116 4.63 11.49 4.16
C VAL A 116 3.92 12.10 5.36
N GLN A 117 4.22 13.34 5.73
CA GLN A 117 3.56 14.02 6.85
C GLN A 117 2.04 14.09 6.66
N ASP A 118 1.58 14.44 5.46
CA ASP A 118 0.16 14.50 5.14
C ASP A 118 -0.48 13.10 5.19
N LEU A 119 0.22 12.08 4.69
CA LEU A 119 -0.26 10.69 4.74
C LEU A 119 -0.41 10.19 6.18
N LEU A 120 0.59 10.46 7.04
CA LEU A 120 0.56 10.09 8.46
C LEU A 120 -0.59 10.75 9.21
N SER A 121 -0.90 12.01 8.89
CA SER A 121 -2.02 12.74 9.49
C SER A 121 -3.39 12.15 9.13
N GLN A 122 -3.49 11.48 7.98
CA GLN A 122 -4.71 10.83 7.50
C GLN A 122 -4.87 9.41 8.04
N CYS A 123 -3.78 8.74 8.44
CA CYS A 123 -3.84 7.41 9.03
C CYS A 123 -4.43 7.45 10.45
N ALA A 124 -5.62 6.86 10.62
CA ALA A 124 -6.39 6.95 11.86
C ALA A 124 -5.64 6.65 13.18
N PRO A 125 -4.77 5.60 13.27
CA PRO A 125 -4.03 5.32 14.49
C PRO A 125 -2.99 6.39 14.85
N LEU A 126 -2.50 7.15 13.86
CA LEU A 126 -1.43 8.13 14.01
C LEU A 126 -1.93 9.57 13.88
N ALA A 127 -3.16 9.79 13.40
CA ALA A 127 -3.71 11.10 13.09
C ALA A 127 -3.68 12.10 14.27
N ARG A 128 -3.79 11.60 15.50
CA ARG A 128 -3.82 12.42 16.73
C ARG A 128 -2.45 12.68 17.36
N LEU A 129 -1.37 12.15 16.77
CA LEU A 129 -0.03 12.39 17.28
C LEU A 129 0.39 13.84 17.08
N LYS A 130 1.33 14.30 17.91
CA LYS A 130 1.92 15.63 17.79
C LYS A 130 2.59 15.79 16.42
N PRO A 131 2.56 16.98 15.81
CA PRO A 131 3.14 17.20 14.49
C PRO A 131 4.64 16.89 14.47
N GLU A 132 5.39 17.17 15.55
CA GLU A 132 6.82 16.84 15.67
C GLU A 132 7.08 15.34 15.49
N VAL A 133 6.17 14.49 15.97
CA VAL A 133 6.25 13.04 15.83
C VAL A 133 5.98 12.62 14.39
N HIS A 134 4.98 13.23 13.72
CA HIS A 134 4.77 13.01 12.29
C HIS A 134 6.00 13.38 11.48
N GLU A 135 6.63 14.53 11.77
CA GLU A 135 7.84 14.97 11.07
C GLU A 135 8.99 13.98 11.27
N LEU A 136 9.19 13.49 12.50
CA LEU A 136 10.21 12.50 12.81
C LEU A 136 9.97 11.19 12.03
N LEU A 137 8.76 10.62 12.13
CA LEU A 137 8.41 9.37 11.45
C LEU A 137 8.50 9.52 9.92
N ALA A 138 8.00 10.63 9.36
CA ALA A 138 8.04 10.92 7.94
C ALA A 138 9.48 11.05 7.42
N SER A 139 10.39 11.64 8.20
CA SER A 139 11.81 11.78 7.81
C SER A 139 12.53 10.44 7.63
N TYR A 140 12.08 9.38 8.30
CA TYR A 140 12.68 8.04 8.21
C TYR A 140 11.99 7.12 7.20
N CYS A 141 10.90 7.58 6.59
CA CYS A 141 10.17 6.80 5.60
C CYS A 141 10.91 6.75 4.26
N VAL A 142 10.90 5.58 3.63
CA VAL A 142 11.54 5.33 2.34
C VAL A 142 10.48 4.87 1.34
N PRO A 143 10.38 5.48 0.14
CA PRO A 143 9.41 5.08 -0.85
C PRO A 143 9.80 3.75 -1.49
N ILE A 144 8.83 2.85 -1.64
CA ILE A 144 8.97 1.53 -2.25
C ILE A 144 7.80 1.32 -3.20
N GLU A 145 8.12 0.86 -4.41
CA GLU A 145 7.12 0.42 -5.38
C GLU A 145 7.09 -1.11 -5.38
N LEU A 146 5.91 -1.67 -5.15
CA LEU A 146 5.70 -3.12 -5.18
C LEU A 146 4.79 -3.50 -6.35
N PRO A 147 5.12 -4.54 -7.12
CA PRO A 147 4.22 -5.08 -8.13
C PRO A 147 3.11 -5.92 -7.47
N THR A 148 2.18 -6.40 -8.30
CA THR A 148 1.09 -7.29 -7.86
C THR A 148 1.62 -8.64 -7.36
N GLY A 149 0.96 -9.21 -6.37
CA GLY A 149 1.21 -10.56 -5.84
C GLY A 149 2.38 -10.65 -4.87
N HIS A 150 2.98 -9.52 -4.50
CA HIS A 150 4.12 -9.48 -3.59
C HIS A 150 3.66 -9.46 -2.13
N ASP A 151 4.28 -10.29 -1.30
CA ASP A 151 4.05 -10.28 0.15
C ASP A 151 4.91 -9.16 0.78
N LEU A 152 4.29 -8.20 1.46
CA LEU A 152 5.02 -7.19 2.25
C LEU A 152 5.68 -7.87 3.46
N PHE A 153 4.92 -8.73 4.12
CA PHE A 153 5.35 -9.62 5.19
C PHE A 153 4.35 -10.76 5.33
N ARG A 154 4.80 -11.86 5.93
CA ARG A 154 4.00 -13.08 6.14
C ARG A 154 3.65 -13.25 7.60
N LEU A 155 2.52 -13.92 7.83
CA LEU A 155 2.12 -14.37 9.15
C LEU A 155 3.25 -15.17 9.81
N GLY A 156 3.63 -14.76 11.02
CA GLY A 156 4.70 -15.38 11.81
C GLY A 156 6.10 -14.86 11.52
N ASP A 157 6.28 -13.96 10.56
CA ASP A 157 7.58 -13.31 10.36
C ASP A 157 7.94 -12.49 11.60
N ASP A 158 9.19 -12.59 12.04
CA ASP A 158 9.71 -11.80 13.15
C ASP A 158 9.90 -10.33 12.75
N ILE A 159 9.64 -9.43 13.69
CA ILE A 159 9.78 -8.00 13.46
C ILE A 159 11.24 -7.55 13.43
N GLU A 160 12.18 -8.31 14.01
CA GLU A 160 13.60 -7.92 14.07
C GLU A 160 14.37 -8.15 12.74
N GLY A 161 13.68 -8.60 11.68
CA GLY A 161 14.28 -8.93 10.38
C GLY A 161 13.94 -7.98 9.22
N SER A 162 14.11 -8.47 7.99
CA SER A 162 13.79 -7.72 6.75
C SER A 162 12.31 -7.38 6.59
N GLY A 163 11.43 -8.10 7.29
CA GLY A 163 9.98 -7.81 7.38
C GLY A 163 9.62 -6.83 8.49
N GLY A 164 10.61 -6.31 9.23
CA GLY A 164 10.46 -5.42 10.36
C GLY A 164 10.15 -3.97 10.00
N GLY A 165 9.11 -3.43 10.61
CA GLY A 165 8.79 -2.00 10.50
C GLY A 165 7.32 -1.68 10.30
N LEU A 166 7.07 -0.45 9.89
CA LEU A 166 5.74 0.10 9.65
C LEU A 166 5.65 0.48 8.17
N TRP A 167 4.50 0.24 7.56
CA TRP A 167 4.29 0.49 6.14
C TRP A 167 3.08 1.38 5.97
N LEU A 168 3.19 2.40 5.12
CA LEU A 168 2.12 3.31 4.78
C LEU A 168 1.76 3.08 3.31
N LEU A 169 0.51 2.70 3.06
CA LEU A 169 0.01 2.57 1.70
C LEU A 169 -0.43 3.94 1.19
N GLU A 170 0.27 4.47 0.19
CA GLU A 170 -0.08 5.71 -0.49
C GLU A 170 -1.03 5.44 -1.65
N LYS A 171 -0.74 4.42 -2.46
CA LYS A 171 -1.55 4.06 -3.63
C LYS A 171 -1.53 2.55 -3.87
N GLY A 172 -2.65 2.01 -4.36
CA GLY A 172 -2.80 0.61 -4.73
C GLY A 172 -3.69 -0.16 -3.76
N SER A 173 -3.81 -1.47 -3.97
CA SER A 173 -4.63 -2.33 -3.11
C SER A 173 -3.83 -3.50 -2.56
N VAL A 174 -4.07 -3.78 -1.28
CA VAL A 174 -3.48 -4.90 -0.56
C VAL A 174 -4.59 -5.76 0.02
N THR A 175 -4.28 -7.04 0.20
CA THR A 175 -5.14 -8.03 0.85
C THR A 175 -4.44 -8.57 2.07
N ALA A 176 -5.17 -8.66 3.17
CA ALA A 176 -4.72 -9.29 4.40
C ALA A 176 -5.21 -10.72 4.45
N LEU A 177 -4.26 -11.64 4.50
CA LEU A 177 -4.46 -13.08 4.50
C LEU A 177 -4.03 -13.63 5.85
N ARG A 178 -4.85 -14.50 6.42
CA ARG A 178 -4.55 -15.15 7.69
C ARG A 178 -5.10 -16.56 7.66
N ASN A 179 -4.23 -17.54 7.46
CA ASN A 179 -4.57 -18.96 7.30
C ASN A 179 -5.63 -19.20 6.20
N GLN A 180 -6.71 -19.91 6.55
CA GLN A 180 -7.86 -20.22 5.69
C GLN A 180 -9.04 -19.27 5.93
N GLU A 181 -8.81 -18.20 6.70
CA GLU A 181 -9.85 -17.21 6.97
C GLU A 181 -10.11 -16.37 5.70
N PRO A 182 -11.33 -15.82 5.53
CA PRO A 182 -11.62 -14.94 4.41
C PRO A 182 -10.63 -13.77 4.37
N SER A 183 -10.16 -13.46 3.16
CA SER A 183 -9.26 -12.34 2.91
C SER A 183 -9.94 -11.03 3.28
N GLU A 184 -9.23 -10.16 4.00
CA GLU A 184 -9.67 -8.78 4.22
C GLU A 184 -8.97 -7.86 3.23
N MET A 185 -9.59 -6.73 2.92
CA MET A 185 -8.99 -5.68 2.10
C MET A 185 -8.77 -4.45 2.98
N PRO A 186 -7.55 -4.28 3.53
CA PRO A 186 -7.17 -3.09 4.29
C PRO A 186 -7.43 -1.78 3.54
N ALA A 187 -7.19 -1.81 2.22
CA ALA A 187 -7.47 -0.73 1.32
C ALA A 187 -8.38 -1.26 0.20
N LYS A 188 -9.63 -0.78 0.17
CA LYS A 188 -10.59 -1.10 -0.88
C LYS A 188 -10.33 -0.19 -2.07
N ASP A 189 -10.62 -0.73 -3.25
CA ASP A 189 -10.44 -0.09 -4.56
C ASP A 189 -11.45 1.04 -4.87
N ASN A 190 -12.21 1.49 -3.87
CA ASN A 190 -13.09 2.63 -4.07
C ASN A 190 -12.21 3.87 -4.04
N ASP A 191 -12.38 4.77 -5.00
CA ASP A 191 -11.74 6.10 -5.23
C ASP A 191 -11.44 7.00 -4.00
N SER A 192 -11.78 6.55 -2.80
CA SER A 192 -11.32 7.09 -1.54
C SER A 192 -9.86 6.66 -1.31
N ASP A 193 -8.93 7.44 -1.87
CA ASP A 193 -7.48 7.41 -1.65
C ASP A 193 -7.09 7.67 -0.17
N VAL A 194 -7.71 6.98 0.80
CA VAL A 194 -7.36 7.14 2.21
C VAL A 194 -6.14 6.26 2.50
N PRO A 195 -5.01 6.84 2.92
CA PRO A 195 -3.81 6.09 3.20
C PRO A 195 -4.05 5.12 4.36
N CYS A 196 -3.58 3.88 4.18
CA CYS A 196 -3.74 2.82 5.15
C CYS A 196 -2.41 2.52 5.84
N LEU A 197 -2.45 2.40 7.17
CA LEU A 197 -1.32 1.96 7.97
C LEU A 197 -1.29 0.44 8.04
N LEU A 198 -0.14 -0.14 7.74
CA LEU A 198 0.08 -1.58 7.71
C LEU A 198 1.26 -1.92 8.62
N GLY A 199 1.16 -3.03 9.35
CA GLY A 199 2.18 -3.49 10.28
C GLY A 199 2.17 -2.80 11.64
N GLU A 200 1.01 -2.27 12.08
CA GLU A 200 0.83 -1.57 13.36
C GLU A 200 1.30 -2.36 14.58
N GLY A 201 1.27 -3.69 14.53
CA GLY A 201 1.80 -4.53 15.60
C GLY A 201 3.26 -4.20 15.94
N ALA A 202 4.05 -3.71 14.99
CA ALA A 202 5.43 -3.29 15.23
C ALA A 202 5.55 -2.11 16.21
N LEU A 203 4.51 -1.29 16.36
CA LEU A 203 4.47 -0.20 17.33
C LEU A 203 4.30 -0.70 18.76
N LEU A 204 3.75 -1.91 18.93
CA LEU A 204 3.43 -2.49 20.23
C LEU A 204 4.33 -3.66 20.60
N ALA A 205 5.31 -4.02 19.76
CA ALA A 205 6.14 -5.21 19.92
C ALA A 205 6.97 -5.23 21.22
N ASP A 206 7.40 -4.07 21.71
CA ASP A 206 8.16 -3.95 22.95
C ASP A 206 7.28 -4.11 24.22
N VAL A 207 5.95 -3.93 24.10
CA VAL A 207 5.01 -3.97 25.22
C VAL A 207 4.14 -5.23 25.20
N ILE A 208 3.82 -5.74 24.01
CA ILE A 208 2.97 -6.92 23.80
C ILE A 208 3.76 -7.98 23.03
N SER A 209 4.11 -9.07 23.74
CA SER A 209 4.82 -10.25 23.21
C SER A 209 4.19 -10.80 21.92
N ALA A 210 2.87 -10.92 21.89
CA ALA A 210 2.14 -11.43 20.72
C ALA A 210 2.35 -10.57 19.46
N CYS A 211 2.74 -9.31 19.63
CA CYS A 211 3.04 -8.39 18.54
C CYS A 211 4.50 -8.46 18.07
N SER A 212 5.37 -9.28 18.67
CA SER A 212 6.75 -9.46 18.20
C SER A 212 6.85 -10.22 16.87
N SER A 213 5.75 -10.88 16.47
CA SER A 213 5.59 -11.58 15.19
C SER A 213 4.40 -11.02 14.41
N ARG A 214 4.46 -11.13 13.09
CA ARG A 214 3.39 -10.64 12.21
C ARG A 214 2.12 -11.47 12.36
N MET A 215 1.00 -10.80 12.57
CA MET A 215 -0.32 -11.43 12.79
C MET A 215 -1.11 -11.70 11.51
N TRP A 216 -0.62 -11.19 10.39
CA TRP A 216 -1.22 -11.26 9.06
C TRP A 216 -0.14 -11.44 8.00
N THR A 217 -0.48 -12.10 6.90
CA THR A 217 0.25 -11.98 5.64
C THR A 217 -0.39 -10.86 4.84
N ILE A 218 0.37 -9.83 4.49
CA ILE A 218 -0.13 -8.74 3.66
C ILE A 218 0.43 -8.89 2.25
N ARG A 219 -0.45 -9.00 1.26
CA ARG A 219 -0.10 -9.21 -0.15
C ARG A 219 -0.67 -8.11 -1.02
N THR A 220 0.14 -7.59 -1.93
CA THR A 220 -0.34 -6.66 -2.97
C THR A 220 -1.27 -7.37 -3.94
N GLU A 221 -2.46 -6.82 -4.16
CA GLU A 221 -3.38 -7.28 -5.20
C GLU A 221 -3.21 -6.46 -6.48
N ARG A 222 -2.88 -5.18 -6.30
CA ARG A 222 -2.48 -4.28 -7.38
C ARG A 222 -1.09 -3.73 -7.11
N PRO A 223 -0.44 -3.16 -8.13
CA PRO A 223 0.83 -2.51 -7.91
C PRO A 223 0.67 -1.35 -6.93
N CYS A 224 1.46 -1.36 -5.88
CA CYS A 224 1.35 -0.43 -4.77
C CYS A 224 2.53 0.52 -4.70
N ARG A 225 2.26 1.76 -4.31
CA ARG A 225 3.25 2.72 -3.84
C ARG A 225 3.11 2.81 -2.34
N ILE A 226 4.17 2.45 -1.63
CA ILE A 226 4.17 2.37 -0.18
C ILE A 226 5.40 3.09 0.40
N TRP A 227 5.27 3.57 1.62
CA TRP A 227 6.39 4.10 2.38
C TRP A 227 6.74 3.16 3.51
N GLN A 228 7.99 2.74 3.56
CA GLN A 228 8.49 1.86 4.59
C GLN A 228 9.25 2.67 5.65
N LEU A 229 8.85 2.53 6.89
CA LEU A 229 9.62 2.91 8.06
C LEU A 229 10.26 1.64 8.64
N ARG A 230 11.58 1.51 8.51
CA ARG A 230 12.32 0.31 8.93
C ARG A 230 12.34 0.18 10.45
N GLU A 231 12.39 -1.06 10.93
CA GLU A 231 12.42 -1.39 12.36
C GLU A 231 13.45 -0.58 13.18
N PRO A 232 14.72 -0.41 12.76
CA PRO A 232 15.69 0.28 13.61
C PRO A 232 15.35 1.76 13.81
N SER A 233 14.86 2.40 12.75
CA SER A 233 14.40 3.79 12.78
C SER A 233 13.10 3.93 13.56
N LEU A 234 12.18 2.97 13.43
CA LEU A 234 10.95 2.94 14.20
C LEU A 234 11.25 2.80 15.69
N ARG A 235 12.09 1.85 16.09
CA ARG A 235 12.46 1.64 17.49
C ARG A 235 13.19 2.84 18.06
N ALA A 236 14.04 3.51 17.28
CA ALA A 236 14.65 4.77 17.68
C ALA A 236 13.59 5.87 17.91
N ALA A 237 12.58 5.98 17.05
CA ALA A 237 11.49 6.94 17.21
C ALA A 237 10.63 6.64 18.46
N LEU A 238 10.28 5.38 18.70
CA LEU A 238 9.53 4.95 19.89
C LEU A 238 10.29 5.22 21.19
N LYS A 239 11.63 5.12 21.18
CA LYS A 239 12.47 5.49 22.34
C LYS A 239 12.46 6.98 22.63
N ILE A 240 12.36 7.82 21.59
CA ILE A 240 12.30 9.28 21.74
C ILE A 240 10.89 9.71 22.17
N TYR A 241 9.85 9.08 21.60
CA TYR A 241 8.45 9.38 21.84
C TYR A 241 7.68 8.11 22.25
N PRO A 242 7.77 7.67 23.51
CA PRO A 242 7.07 6.49 23.99
C PRO A 242 5.54 6.63 23.91
N ASP A 243 5.03 7.87 24.02
CA ASP A 243 3.62 8.24 23.91
C ASP A 243 2.94 7.70 22.62
N ILE A 244 3.72 7.38 21.57
CA ILE A 244 3.18 6.78 20.34
C ILE A 244 2.48 5.45 20.66
N THR A 245 3.10 4.63 21.50
CA THR A 245 2.57 3.32 21.91
C THR A 245 1.24 3.50 22.64
N ASP A 246 1.19 4.47 23.55
CA ASP A 246 0.00 4.79 24.34
C ASP A 246 -1.16 5.27 23.47
N HIS A 247 -0.87 6.13 22.48
CA HIS A 247 -1.87 6.60 21.53
C HIS A 247 -2.44 5.45 20.69
N VAL A 248 -1.59 4.54 20.21
CA VAL A 248 -2.02 3.38 19.42
C VAL A 248 -2.86 2.42 20.27
N MET A 249 -2.44 2.15 21.52
CA MET A 249 -3.23 1.31 22.44
C MET A 249 -4.59 1.96 22.77
N GLY A 250 -4.61 3.26 23.03
CA GLY A 250 -5.84 4.03 23.26
C GLY A 250 -6.76 3.97 22.04
N PHE A 251 -6.21 4.13 20.84
CA PHE A 251 -6.96 3.95 19.59
C PHE A 251 -7.56 2.54 19.51
N ILE A 252 -6.78 1.48 19.68
CA ILE A 252 -7.27 0.09 19.62
C ILE A 252 -8.41 -0.13 20.62
N ARG A 253 -8.23 0.34 21.87
CA ARG A 253 -9.26 0.26 22.92
C ARG A 253 -10.56 0.94 22.47
N ASP A 254 -10.48 2.19 22.05
CA ASP A 254 -11.64 3.00 21.68
C ASP A 254 -12.40 2.36 20.49
N ARG A 255 -11.67 1.77 19.54
CA ARG A 255 -12.26 1.09 18.38
C ARG A 255 -12.92 -0.24 18.74
N ILE A 256 -12.31 -1.03 19.61
CA ILE A 256 -12.95 -2.27 20.09
C ILE A 256 -14.18 -1.93 20.94
N MET A 257 -14.11 -0.91 21.78
CA MET A 257 -15.24 -0.41 22.56
C MET A 257 -16.41 0.02 21.67
N ALA A 258 -16.15 0.82 20.64
CA ALA A 258 -17.18 1.26 19.69
C ALA A 258 -17.82 0.08 18.93
N TRP A 259 -17.03 -0.92 18.58
CA TRP A 259 -17.53 -2.14 17.95
C TRP A 259 -18.38 -2.98 18.91
N LEU A 260 -17.92 -3.20 20.14
CA LEU A 260 -18.65 -3.95 21.16
C LEU A 260 -19.95 -3.27 21.58
N SER A 261 -20.02 -1.94 21.54
CA SER A 261 -21.24 -1.18 21.84
C SER A 261 -22.26 -1.18 20.69
N GLY A 262 -21.90 -1.73 19.51
CA GLY A 262 -22.74 -1.72 18.32
C GLY A 262 -22.86 -0.34 17.66
N GLN A 263 -21.97 0.60 17.98
CA GLN A 263 -21.93 1.94 17.37
C GLN A 263 -21.09 1.98 16.08
N ASP A 264 -20.50 0.86 15.69
CA ASP A 264 -19.58 0.75 14.55
C ASP A 264 -20.35 0.59 13.23
N ASP A 265 -21.09 1.63 12.84
CA ASP A 265 -21.85 1.66 11.59
C ASP A 265 -21.04 2.19 10.39
N ARG A 266 -19.77 2.57 10.56
CA ARG A 266 -18.98 3.14 9.46
C ARG A 266 -17.55 2.61 9.37
N GLU A 267 -17.26 2.00 8.23
CA GLU A 267 -15.92 1.69 7.72
C GLU A 267 -15.02 2.94 7.51
N GLU A 268 -15.47 4.16 7.88
CA GLU A 268 -14.86 5.49 7.63
C GLU A 268 -13.45 5.70 8.21
N TYR A 269 -12.92 4.70 8.89
CA TYR A 269 -12.21 4.93 10.14
C TYR A 269 -10.85 4.20 10.10
N GLY A 270 -10.54 3.62 8.94
CA GLY A 270 -9.31 2.91 8.63
C GLY A 270 -9.32 1.46 9.11
N TRP A 271 -8.65 0.59 8.35
CA TRP A 271 -8.33 -0.76 8.76
C TRP A 271 -7.18 -0.75 9.78
N CYS A 272 -7.25 -1.62 10.80
CA CYS A 272 -6.24 -1.79 11.85
C CYS A 272 -6.08 -3.28 12.15
N GLU A 273 -4.86 -3.79 12.04
CA GLU A 273 -4.52 -5.22 12.17
C GLU A 273 -5.02 -5.86 13.47
N LEU A 274 -4.80 -5.17 14.59
CA LEU A 274 -5.08 -5.69 15.92
C LEU A 274 -6.59 -5.66 16.20
N VAL A 275 -7.27 -4.60 15.77
CA VAL A 275 -8.72 -4.48 15.92
C VAL A 275 -9.42 -5.58 15.14
N GLN A 276 -9.03 -5.82 13.88
CA GLN A 276 -9.65 -6.88 13.07
C GLN A 276 -9.40 -8.27 13.64
N LEU A 277 -8.17 -8.52 14.12
CA LEU A 277 -7.86 -9.76 14.81
C LEU A 277 -8.76 -9.97 16.03
N LEU A 278 -8.87 -8.96 16.90
CA LEU A 278 -9.66 -9.07 18.12
C LEU A 278 -11.15 -9.20 17.82
N LYS A 279 -11.70 -8.43 16.86
CA LYS A 279 -13.07 -8.59 16.36
C LYS A 279 -13.35 -10.04 15.96
N ARG A 280 -12.46 -10.65 15.18
CA ARG A 280 -12.59 -12.07 14.79
C ARG A 280 -12.59 -12.99 16.00
N SER A 281 -11.73 -12.76 16.99
CA SER A 281 -11.69 -13.57 18.21
C SER A 281 -12.92 -13.39 19.11
N PHE A 282 -13.59 -12.25 19.07
CA PHE A 282 -14.88 -12.07 19.73
C PHE A 282 -16.04 -12.76 19.00
N ILE A 283 -16.00 -12.85 17.66
CA ILE A 283 -17.05 -13.49 16.86
C ILE A 283 -16.92 -15.02 16.86
N MET A 284 -15.69 -15.51 16.63
CA MET A 284 -15.40 -16.93 16.35
C MET A 284 -14.53 -17.60 17.43
N GLY A 285 -14.05 -16.84 18.41
CA GLY A 285 -13.06 -17.30 19.37
C GLY A 285 -13.57 -17.46 20.81
N PRO A 286 -12.67 -17.81 21.74
CA PRO A 286 -12.98 -18.05 23.16
C PRO A 286 -13.50 -16.80 23.89
N LEU A 287 -13.28 -15.61 23.33
CA LEU A 287 -13.76 -14.35 23.90
C LEU A 287 -15.27 -14.15 23.72
N ARG A 288 -15.91 -14.91 22.82
CA ARG A 288 -17.35 -14.80 22.53
C ARG A 288 -18.22 -14.99 23.77
N GLU A 289 -17.91 -15.99 24.60
CA GLU A 289 -18.70 -16.31 25.79
C GLU A 289 -18.57 -15.24 26.89
N ARG A 290 -17.49 -14.46 26.84
CA ARG A 290 -17.14 -13.45 27.85
C ARG A 290 -17.26 -12.03 27.33
N LEU A 291 -18.09 -11.79 26.31
CA LEU A 291 -18.15 -10.49 25.63
C LEU A 291 -18.49 -9.33 26.59
N LYS A 292 -19.43 -9.54 27.53
CA LYS A 292 -19.79 -8.56 28.56
C LYS A 292 -18.64 -8.28 29.53
N ASP A 293 -17.96 -9.33 29.99
CA ASP A 293 -16.83 -9.20 30.90
C ASP A 293 -15.65 -8.50 30.23
N CYS A 294 -15.41 -8.81 28.95
CA CYS A 294 -14.37 -8.17 28.16
C CYS A 294 -14.67 -6.68 27.95
N TYR A 295 -15.92 -6.32 27.67
CA TYR A 295 -16.33 -4.92 27.58
C TYR A 295 -16.11 -4.16 28.89
N LEU A 296 -16.52 -4.72 30.03
CA LEU A 296 -16.30 -4.11 31.35
C LEU A 296 -14.81 -3.99 31.67
N ALA A 297 -14.02 -5.04 31.40
CA ALA A 297 -12.57 -5.04 31.60
C ALA A 297 -11.91 -3.95 30.76
N LEU A 298 -12.36 -3.75 29.52
CA LEU A 298 -11.84 -2.71 28.63
C LEU A 298 -12.20 -1.29 29.09
N GLN A 299 -13.37 -1.10 29.71
CA GLN A 299 -13.78 0.17 30.32
C GLN A 299 -12.93 0.53 31.54
N LEU A 300 -12.57 -0.47 32.35
CA LEU A 300 -11.76 -0.28 33.55
C LEU A 300 -10.27 -0.20 33.25
N ALA A 301 -9.83 -0.71 32.10
CA ALA A 301 -8.44 -0.72 31.70
C ALA A 301 -7.90 0.69 31.42
N THR A 302 -6.82 1.03 32.09
CA THR A 302 -6.10 2.30 31.97
C THR A 302 -4.73 2.05 31.32
N ILE A 303 -4.23 3.07 30.61
CA ILE A 303 -2.90 3.00 29.97
C ILE A 303 -1.81 3.20 31.03
N GLU A 304 -2.00 4.16 31.94
CA GLU A 304 -1.03 4.55 32.96
C GLU A 304 -0.67 3.40 33.92
N GLU A 305 -1.62 2.53 34.25
CA GLU A 305 -1.38 1.39 35.13
C GLU A 305 -0.88 0.14 34.37
N GLY A 306 -0.79 0.22 33.04
CA GLY A 306 -0.44 -0.92 32.17
C GLY A 306 -1.50 -2.03 32.15
N THR A 307 -2.69 -1.80 32.70
CA THR A 307 -3.76 -2.81 32.70
C THR A 307 -4.31 -3.04 31.29
N LEU A 308 -4.34 -1.99 30.46
CA LEU A 308 -4.74 -2.12 29.06
C LEU A 308 -3.76 -2.97 28.25
N SER A 309 -2.45 -2.78 28.42
CA SER A 309 -1.46 -3.54 27.67
C SER A 309 -1.48 -5.02 28.06
N GLN A 310 -1.61 -5.32 29.36
CA GLN A 310 -1.78 -6.70 29.85
C GLN A 310 -3.06 -7.35 29.32
N LEU A 311 -4.18 -6.62 29.31
CA LEU A 311 -5.46 -7.12 28.80
C LEU A 311 -5.37 -7.44 27.30
N LEU A 312 -4.82 -6.50 26.51
CA LEU A 312 -4.64 -6.69 25.08
C LEU A 312 -3.66 -7.83 24.79
N ALA A 313 -2.56 -7.95 25.54
CA ALA A 313 -1.61 -9.05 25.42
C ALA A 313 -2.29 -10.39 25.66
N ALA A 314 -3.04 -10.54 26.76
CA ALA A 314 -3.77 -11.76 27.07
C ALA A 314 -4.76 -12.13 25.96
N TRP A 315 -5.52 -11.17 25.44
CA TRP A 315 -6.48 -11.43 24.37
C TRP A 315 -5.79 -11.83 23.06
N LEU A 316 -4.71 -11.16 22.69
CA LEU A 316 -3.95 -11.46 21.47
C LEU A 316 -3.26 -12.83 21.56
N GLU A 317 -2.73 -13.20 22.73
CA GLU A 317 -2.18 -14.53 22.98
C GLU A 317 -3.26 -15.62 22.87
N MET A 318 -4.46 -15.38 23.41
CA MET A 318 -5.61 -16.28 23.22
C MET A 318 -6.00 -16.41 21.74
N SER A 319 -5.99 -15.30 20.99
CA SER A 319 -6.26 -15.26 19.56
C SER A 319 -5.19 -15.97 18.72
N ALA A 320 -3.93 -15.97 19.18
CA ALA A 320 -2.81 -16.63 18.50
C ALA A 320 -2.79 -18.14 18.78
N THR A 321 -3.02 -18.56 20.03
CA THR A 321 -2.92 -19.96 20.49
C THR A 321 -4.04 -20.87 19.98
N GLN A 322 -5.24 -20.34 19.70
CA GLN A 322 -6.38 -21.11 19.16
C GLN A 322 -6.03 -21.88 17.86
N LYS A 323 -4.99 -21.46 17.14
CA LYS A 323 -4.49 -22.10 15.92
C LYS A 323 -3.64 -23.35 16.14
N MET A 324 -3.00 -23.53 17.30
CA MET A 324 -2.28 -24.79 17.58
C MET A 324 -3.28 -25.94 17.81
N ALA A 325 -4.35 -25.68 18.56
CA ALA A 325 -5.34 -26.71 18.89
C ALA A 325 -6.17 -27.18 17.67
N LEU A 326 -6.51 -26.28 16.74
CA LEU A 326 -7.30 -26.63 15.55
C LEU A 326 -6.51 -27.45 14.54
N LYS A 327 -5.17 -27.33 14.48
CA LYS A 327 -4.33 -28.07 13.53
C LYS A 327 -4.17 -29.55 13.91
N ASP A 328 -4.29 -29.88 15.20
CA ASP A 328 -4.18 -31.24 15.75
C ASP A 328 -5.51 -32.01 15.83
N GLN A 329 -6.65 -31.39 15.49
CA GLN A 329 -7.92 -32.12 15.41
C GLN A 329 -8.01 -32.94 14.11
N PRO A 330 -8.28 -34.26 14.20
CA PRO A 330 -8.44 -35.12 13.03
C PRO A 330 -9.63 -34.66 12.16
N ASP A 331 -9.47 -34.76 10.84
CA ASP A 331 -10.34 -34.14 9.83
C ASP A 331 -11.84 -34.50 9.96
N ASP A 332 -12.16 -35.62 10.60
CA ASP A 332 -13.54 -36.08 10.83
C ASP A 332 -14.35 -35.16 11.75
N GLN A 333 -13.72 -34.39 12.65
CA GLN A 333 -14.43 -33.44 13.53
C GLN A 333 -14.63 -32.06 12.90
N ARG A 334 -13.88 -31.70 11.86
CA ARG A 334 -13.96 -30.38 11.20
C ARG A 334 -15.22 -30.21 10.35
N ALA A 335 -15.75 -31.31 9.81
CA ALA A 335 -16.96 -31.26 8.97
C ALA A 335 -18.25 -30.98 9.76
N SER A 336 -18.30 -31.31 11.06
CA SER A 336 -19.49 -31.08 11.89
C SER A 336 -19.54 -29.66 12.46
N SER A 337 -18.39 -29.08 12.82
CA SER A 337 -18.30 -27.72 13.38
C SER A 337 -18.54 -26.63 12.32
N ALA A 338 -18.05 -26.81 11.10
CA ALA A 338 -18.28 -25.88 9.99
C ALA A 338 -19.77 -25.78 9.61
N ARG A 339 -20.53 -26.88 9.70
CA ARG A 339 -21.98 -26.90 9.44
C ARG A 339 -22.80 -26.25 10.56
N ALA A 340 -22.31 -26.29 11.81
CA ALA A 340 -22.98 -25.64 12.94
C ALA A 340 -22.78 -24.10 12.93
N ALA A 341 -21.63 -23.62 12.42
CA ALA A 341 -21.33 -22.19 12.36
C ALA A 341 -22.17 -21.44 11.30
N THR A 342 -22.45 -22.06 10.15
CA THR A 342 -23.29 -21.47 9.10
C THR A 342 -24.77 -21.43 9.49
N ALA A 343 -25.28 -22.45 10.20
CA ALA A 343 -26.69 -22.50 10.63
C ALA A 343 -27.06 -21.41 11.66
N ASN A 344 -26.10 -20.91 12.43
CA ASN A 344 -26.36 -19.86 13.43
C ASN A 344 -26.36 -18.44 12.85
N HIS A 345 -25.86 -18.24 11.62
CA HIS A 345 -25.84 -16.93 10.97
C HIS A 345 -27.22 -16.54 10.37
N GLU A 346 -28.08 -17.53 10.10
CA GLU A 346 -29.44 -17.31 9.59
C GLU A 346 -30.46 -16.97 10.69
N ASN A 347 -30.19 -17.35 11.96
CA ASN A 347 -31.11 -17.12 13.08
C ASN A 347 -31.03 -15.73 13.73
N LEU A 348 -30.11 -14.86 13.30
CA LEU A 348 -30.01 -13.48 13.79
C LEU A 348 -30.71 -12.43 12.90
N ALA A 349 -31.36 -12.85 11.82
CA ALA A 349 -32.07 -11.97 10.90
C ALA A 349 -33.58 -12.29 10.82
N THR A 350 -34.33 -12.04 11.90
CA THR A 350 -35.79 -11.88 11.80
C THR A 350 -36.27 -10.87 12.84
N PRO A 351 -36.82 -9.71 12.44
CA PRO A 351 -37.54 -8.84 13.35
C PRO A 351 -38.96 -9.38 13.55
N THR A 352 -39.30 -9.65 14.80
CA THR A 352 -40.64 -9.98 15.30
C THR A 352 -41.65 -8.87 14.98
N ALA A 353 -42.74 -9.26 14.33
CA ALA A 353 -43.93 -8.44 14.10
C ALA A 353 -44.62 -8.06 15.42
N THR A 354 -45.03 -6.80 15.52
CA THR A 354 -45.98 -6.30 16.55
C THR A 354 -47.41 -6.26 15.97
N PRO A 355 -48.45 -6.45 16.81
CA PRO A 355 -49.80 -6.72 16.34
C PRO A 355 -50.66 -5.47 16.12
N ASP A 356 -51.66 -5.66 15.28
CA ASP A 356 -52.74 -4.76 14.88
C ASP A 356 -53.49 -4.11 16.05
N VAL A 357 -53.72 -2.79 15.93
CA VAL A 357 -54.88 -2.12 16.55
C VAL A 357 -55.53 -1.23 15.50
N SER A 358 -56.75 -1.61 15.13
CA SER A 358 -57.68 -0.89 14.28
C SER A 358 -58.30 0.31 14.99
N ILE A 359 -58.22 1.52 14.42
CA ILE A 359 -59.24 2.57 14.62
C ILE A 359 -59.48 3.30 13.30
N ALA A 360 -60.77 3.44 12.99
CA ALA A 360 -61.35 4.06 11.81
C ALA A 360 -61.19 5.59 11.76
N GLY A 361 -61.24 6.15 10.54
CA GLY A 361 -61.77 7.50 10.32
C GLY A 361 -61.09 8.34 9.23
N GLY A 362 -61.85 8.63 8.17
CA GLY A 362 -61.96 10.02 7.70
C GLY A 362 -61.06 10.52 6.55
N ARG A 363 -61.63 10.50 5.34
CA ARG A 363 -61.90 11.66 4.46
C ARG A 363 -60.73 12.55 3.95
N ALA A 364 -60.60 12.52 2.61
CA ALA A 364 -60.46 13.63 1.63
C ALA A 364 -59.19 14.54 1.58
N GLY A 365 -58.75 14.77 0.33
CA GLY A 365 -57.84 15.85 -0.11
C GLY A 365 -56.66 15.27 -0.92
N ARG A 366 -56.71 15.16 -2.26
CA ARG A 366 -56.58 16.21 -3.29
C ARG A 366 -55.30 17.06 -3.11
N GLY A 367 -54.33 16.88 -4.02
CA GLY A 367 -53.13 17.72 -4.11
C GLY A 367 -52.15 17.20 -5.16
N ASP A 368 -52.29 17.73 -6.38
CA ASP A 368 -51.33 17.64 -7.48
C ASP A 368 -49.97 18.27 -7.11
N ALA A 369 -48.87 17.68 -7.61
CA ALA A 369 -47.64 18.39 -8.02
C ALA A 369 -46.71 17.38 -8.72
N ALA A 370 -46.65 17.43 -10.05
CA ALA A 370 -45.61 18.14 -10.81
C ALA A 370 -44.29 17.36 -10.93
N VAL A 371 -44.28 16.44 -11.91
CA VAL A 371 -43.10 15.86 -12.53
C VAL A 371 -42.42 16.94 -13.38
N THR A 372 -41.17 17.29 -13.08
CA THR A 372 -40.31 18.06 -14.00
C THR A 372 -39.06 17.25 -14.30
N SER A 373 -39.04 16.67 -15.50
CA SER A 373 -37.85 16.11 -16.12
C SER A 373 -37.00 17.24 -16.70
N ILE A 374 -35.70 17.25 -16.43
CA ILE A 374 -34.74 18.07 -17.17
C ILE A 374 -33.82 17.11 -17.93
N ARG A 375 -33.87 17.21 -19.27
CA ARG A 375 -32.94 16.60 -20.22
C ARG A 375 -31.62 17.41 -20.27
N PRO A 376 -30.51 16.80 -20.72
CA PRO A 376 -29.23 17.46 -20.92
C PRO A 376 -29.13 18.15 -22.30
N SER A 377 -28.35 19.22 -22.36
CA SER A 377 -27.87 19.84 -23.61
C SER A 377 -26.38 19.49 -23.81
N PRO A 378 -25.94 19.13 -25.03
CA PRO A 378 -24.53 19.03 -25.39
C PRO A 378 -24.04 20.32 -26.08
N LEU A 379 -22.76 20.64 -25.93
CA LEU A 379 -21.87 21.50 -26.75
C LEU A 379 -20.52 21.51 -25.98
N ALA A 380 -19.33 21.38 -26.56
CA ALA A 380 -18.85 21.58 -27.92
C ALA A 380 -17.67 20.64 -28.22
#